data_AF-A0A4S0KFI9-F1
#
_entry.id   AF-A0A4S0KFI9-F1
#
_cell.length_a   1.000
_cell.length_b   1.000
_cell.length_c   1.000
_cell.angle_alpha   90.00
_cell.angle_beta   90.00
_cell.angle_gamma   90.00
#
_symmetry.space_group_name_H-M   'P 1'
#
loop_
_entity.id
_entity.type
_entity.pdbx_description
1 polymer ?
#
loop_
_entity_poly.entity_id
_entity_poly.type
_entity_poly.pdbx_seq_one_letter_code
_entity_poly.pdbx_strand_id
1 'polypeptide(L)'
;MAKFQISRRKFLTAGSLGLSGIALSGCDAFDSGLGIGGGLRSFLENANGLTYRAQRLLAGRDALAPEFTEADILQPQRPNGVTAPDDDTYKGLLANNYADWRLEVTGLVEKPLSLTREQLQNMPSRTQITRHDCVEGWSCIAKWTGTPLSLVLDQAVVKPQARYVMFHCLDTIEQSLSGNIKYYGTIDLIDARHPQTILAYGLNGKPLPVENGAPLRVRVERQLGYKMPKYIYKIELVDSFANVGGGRGGYWEDNGYDWYGGI
;
A
#
# COMPACT_ATOMS: atom_id res chain seq x y z
N MET A 1 -22.56 26.92 -39.25
CA MET A 1 -21.64 26.38 -38.23
C MET A 1 -21.36 27.49 -37.21
N ALA A 2 -21.93 27.42 -36.02
CA ALA A 2 -21.65 28.38 -34.95
C ALA A 2 -20.66 27.75 -33.97
N LYS A 3 -19.46 28.32 -33.85
CA LYS A 3 -18.45 27.88 -32.88
C LYS A 3 -18.84 28.41 -31.49
N PHE A 4 -19.09 27.50 -30.55
CA PHE A 4 -19.23 27.84 -29.13
C PHE A 4 -17.86 28.23 -28.58
N GLN A 5 -17.67 29.49 -28.20
CA GLN A 5 -16.49 29.95 -27.46
C GLN A 5 -16.89 30.29 -26.03
N ILE A 6 -16.48 29.44 -25.07
CA ILE A 6 -16.57 29.75 -23.65
C ILE A 6 -15.35 30.59 -23.28
N SER A 7 -15.57 31.85 -22.88
CA SER A 7 -14.47 32.73 -22.46
C SER A 7 -13.90 32.27 -21.11
N ARG A 8 -12.56 32.31 -20.99
CA ARG A 8 -11.79 31.98 -19.76
C ARG A 8 -12.34 32.62 -18.48
N ARG A 9 -12.95 33.81 -18.56
CA ARG A 9 -13.56 34.50 -17.41
C ARG A 9 -14.78 33.74 -16.86
N LYS A 10 -15.65 33.20 -17.71
CA LYS A 10 -16.84 32.44 -17.27
C LYS A 10 -16.47 31.10 -16.61
N PHE A 11 -15.36 30.50 -17.02
CA PHE A 11 -14.86 29.27 -16.40
C PHE A 11 -14.32 29.53 -14.98
N LEU A 12 -13.58 30.63 -14.78
CA LEU A 12 -13.03 30.98 -13.47
C LEU A 12 -14.09 31.46 -12.48
N THR A 13 -15.12 32.19 -12.93
CA THR A 13 -16.22 32.62 -12.06
C THR A 13 -17.16 31.47 -11.67
N ALA A 14 -17.29 30.43 -12.50
CA ALA A 14 -18.03 29.22 -12.15
C ALA A 14 -17.28 28.35 -11.12
N GLY A 15 -15.94 28.41 -11.09
CA GLY A 15 -15.12 27.67 -10.12
C GLY A 15 -15.07 28.28 -8.72
N SER A 16 -15.30 29.58 -8.57
CA SER A 16 -15.13 30.29 -7.29
C SER A 16 -16.33 30.23 -6.34
N LEU A 17 -17.47 29.67 -6.75
CA LEU A 17 -18.67 29.57 -5.90
C LEU A 17 -18.83 28.20 -5.21
N GLY A 18 -17.85 27.29 -5.35
CA GLY A 18 -17.97 25.91 -4.89
C GLY A 18 -17.24 25.54 -3.58
N LEU A 19 -16.38 26.39 -3.00
CA LEU A 19 -15.40 25.90 -2.01
C LEU A 19 -15.21 26.75 -0.74
N SER A 20 -15.95 27.83 -0.53
CA SER A 20 -15.69 28.76 0.58
C SER A 20 -16.88 28.88 1.53
N GLY A 21 -17.16 27.81 2.30
CA GLY A 21 -18.29 27.84 3.22
C GLY A 21 -18.41 26.72 4.26
N ILE A 22 -17.32 26.10 4.73
CA ILE A 22 -17.42 25.20 5.90
C ILE A 22 -16.52 25.73 7.01
N ALA A 23 -17.17 26.41 7.95
CA ALA A 23 -16.59 26.86 9.20
C ALA A 23 -16.29 25.67 10.13
N LEU A 24 -15.21 25.82 10.89
CA LEU A 24 -14.68 24.89 11.88
C LEU A 24 -15.68 24.60 13.00
N SER A 25 -16.36 23.46 12.94
CA SER A 25 -16.91 22.76 14.11
C SER A 25 -17.06 21.28 13.78
N GLY A 26 -16.57 20.41 14.67
CA GLY A 26 -16.32 18.99 14.43
C GLY A 26 -17.47 18.17 13.84
N CYS A 27 -17.10 17.12 13.10
CA CYS A 27 -17.99 16.23 12.36
C CYS A 27 -19.06 15.53 13.22
N ASP A 28 -18.82 15.33 14.52
CA ASP A 28 -19.75 14.61 15.40
C ASP A 28 -21.04 15.40 15.71
N ALA A 29 -20.98 16.73 15.69
CA ALA A 29 -22.16 17.59 15.87
C ALA A 29 -23.02 17.67 14.59
N PHE A 30 -22.40 17.42 13.43
CA PHE A 30 -23.10 17.46 12.13
C PHE A 30 -23.88 16.16 11.85
N ASP A 31 -23.38 15.00 12.30
CA ASP A 31 -24.04 13.70 12.13
C ASP A 31 -25.34 13.58 12.94
N SER A 32 -25.35 14.13 14.16
CA SER A 32 -26.52 14.05 15.06
C SER A 32 -27.58 15.12 14.78
N GLY A 33 -27.21 16.25 14.19
CA GLY A 33 -28.10 17.40 13.99
C GLY A 33 -28.95 17.40 12.71
N LEU A 34 -28.54 16.67 11.66
CA LEU A 34 -29.18 16.75 10.35
C LEU A 34 -29.89 15.47 9.88
N GLY A 35 -29.72 14.33 10.57
CA GLY A 35 -30.38 13.07 10.17
C GLY A 35 -29.99 12.60 8.77
N ILE A 36 -28.83 13.03 8.24
CA ILE A 36 -28.35 12.68 6.90
C ILE A 36 -27.54 11.40 7.00
N GLY A 37 -28.24 10.26 7.00
CA GLY A 37 -27.60 8.95 6.86
C GLY A 37 -26.83 8.82 5.54
N GLY A 38 -25.64 8.22 5.59
CA GLY A 38 -24.91 7.57 4.48
C GLY A 38 -24.43 8.41 3.29
N GLY A 39 -25.08 9.53 2.96
CA GLY A 39 -24.90 10.25 1.70
C GLY A 39 -23.57 10.98 1.58
N LEU A 40 -23.13 11.67 2.64
CA LEU A 40 -21.85 12.38 2.62
C LEU A 40 -20.66 11.40 2.62
N ARG A 41 -20.76 10.31 3.38
CA ARG A 41 -19.78 9.22 3.38
C ARG A 41 -19.66 8.57 1.99
N SER A 42 -20.79 8.27 1.35
CA SER A 42 -20.81 7.74 -0.02
C SER A 42 -20.22 8.74 -1.03
N PHE A 43 -20.44 10.05 -0.87
CA PHE A 43 -19.82 11.07 -1.70
C PHE A 43 -18.28 11.12 -1.52
N LEU A 44 -17.79 11.00 -0.28
CA LEU A 44 -16.35 10.97 0.02
C LEU A 44 -15.69 9.67 -0.45
N GLU A 45 -16.35 8.51 -0.32
CA GLU A 45 -15.89 7.23 -0.89
C GLU A 45 -15.82 7.31 -2.43
N ASN A 46 -16.77 8.01 -3.07
CA ASN A 46 -16.72 8.31 -4.49
C ASN A 46 -15.57 9.27 -4.88
N ALA A 47 -15.18 10.19 -3.99
CA ALA A 47 -14.03 11.06 -4.21
C ALA A 47 -12.71 10.26 -4.26
N ASN A 48 -12.57 9.23 -3.42
CA ASN A 48 -11.45 8.29 -3.50
C ASN A 48 -11.43 7.52 -4.83
N GLY A 49 -12.60 7.08 -5.31
CA GLY A 49 -12.73 6.48 -6.64
C GLY A 49 -12.34 7.44 -7.78
N LEU A 50 -12.65 8.73 -7.65
CA LEU A 50 -12.29 9.76 -8.63
C LEU A 50 -10.79 10.05 -8.63
N THR A 51 -10.18 10.21 -7.46
CA THR A 51 -8.72 10.41 -7.30
C THR A 51 -7.95 9.23 -7.88
N TYR A 52 -8.35 8.00 -7.55
CA TYR A 52 -7.76 6.79 -8.13
C TYR A 52 -7.84 6.78 -9.66
N ARG A 53 -9.02 7.06 -10.24
CA ARG A 53 -9.19 7.10 -11.70
C ARG A 53 -8.37 8.21 -12.35
N ALA A 54 -8.33 9.40 -11.75
CA ALA A 54 -7.57 10.54 -12.25
C ALA A 54 -6.06 10.27 -12.22
N GLN A 55 -5.53 9.81 -11.09
CA GLN A 55 -4.12 9.42 -10.98
C GLN A 55 -3.78 8.29 -11.97
N ARG A 56 -4.70 7.34 -12.20
CA ARG A 56 -4.48 6.28 -13.19
C ARG A 56 -4.42 6.78 -14.63
N LEU A 57 -5.23 7.77 -14.98
CA LEU A 57 -5.23 8.38 -16.30
C LEU A 57 -3.98 9.23 -16.53
N LEU A 58 -3.52 9.94 -15.51
CA LEU A 58 -2.44 10.92 -15.62
C LEU A 58 -1.04 10.31 -15.48
N ALA A 59 -0.84 9.39 -14.53
CA ALA A 59 0.48 8.92 -14.16
C ALA A 59 1.01 7.78 -15.05
N GLY A 60 0.32 7.44 -16.15
CA GLY A 60 0.70 6.36 -17.05
C GLY A 60 0.67 4.98 -16.40
N ARG A 61 0.34 3.93 -17.15
CA ARG A 61 0.26 2.59 -16.56
C ARG A 61 1.62 2.05 -16.10
N ASP A 62 2.66 2.42 -16.84
CA ASP A 62 4.01 1.87 -16.75
C ASP A 62 5.05 2.93 -16.40
N ALA A 63 4.63 4.13 -16.00
CA ALA A 63 5.58 5.18 -15.63
C ALA A 63 6.31 4.80 -14.34
N LEU A 64 7.62 4.78 -14.39
CA LEU A 64 8.44 4.48 -13.21
C LEU A 64 8.40 5.65 -12.23
N ALA A 65 8.36 5.34 -10.95
CA ALA A 65 8.73 6.28 -9.89
C ALA A 65 10.19 6.72 -10.11
N PRO A 66 10.53 7.99 -9.78
CA PRO A 66 11.89 8.49 -9.91
C PRO A 66 12.90 7.60 -9.17
N GLU A 67 14.00 7.29 -9.86
CA GLU A 67 15.13 6.61 -9.27
C GLU A 67 16.28 7.58 -9.01
N PHE A 68 17.01 7.32 -7.94
CA PHE A 68 18.09 8.14 -7.43
C PHE A 68 19.43 7.40 -7.53
N THR A 69 20.49 8.08 -7.15
CA THR A 69 21.85 7.52 -7.07
C THR A 69 22.22 7.19 -5.63
N GLU A 70 23.29 6.43 -5.43
CA GLU A 70 23.79 6.14 -4.07
C GLU A 70 24.24 7.42 -3.32
N ALA A 71 24.64 8.47 -4.05
CA ALA A 71 25.00 9.75 -3.46
C ALA A 71 23.79 10.50 -2.85
N ASP A 72 22.58 10.16 -3.27
CA ASP A 72 21.34 10.75 -2.75
C ASP A 72 20.86 10.07 -1.44
N ILE A 73 21.53 9.00 -1.00
CA ILE A 73 21.26 8.32 0.27
C ILE A 73 21.94 9.08 1.40
N LEU A 74 21.28 10.13 1.90
CA LEU A 74 21.82 11.03 2.92
C LEU A 74 21.60 10.55 4.36
N GLN A 75 20.65 9.64 4.57
CA GLN A 75 20.34 9.05 5.88
C GLN A 75 19.99 7.56 5.77
N PRO A 76 20.11 6.79 6.86
CA PRO A 76 19.51 5.46 6.93
C PRO A 76 18.00 5.51 6.67
N GLN A 77 17.44 4.41 6.16
CA GLN A 77 16.00 4.29 5.99
C GLN A 77 15.30 4.34 7.35
N ARG A 78 14.55 5.41 7.59
CA ARG A 78 13.73 5.56 8.79
C ARG A 78 12.69 4.42 8.87
N PRO A 79 12.67 3.63 9.95
CA PRO A 79 11.61 2.65 10.18
C PRO A 79 10.32 3.37 10.63
N ASN A 80 9.17 2.84 10.22
CA ASN A 80 7.84 3.37 10.51
C ASN A 80 6.90 2.28 11.05
N GLY A 81 5.90 2.64 11.85
CA GLY A 81 5.01 1.66 12.51
C GLY A 81 5.76 0.73 13.47
N VAL A 82 5.36 -0.54 13.53
CA VAL A 82 6.01 -1.55 14.40
C VAL A 82 7.44 -1.82 13.96
N THR A 83 8.43 -1.60 14.82
CA THR A 83 9.86 -1.81 14.52
C THR A 83 10.45 -3.06 15.17
N ALA A 84 9.72 -3.68 16.09
CA ALA A 84 10.09 -4.94 16.72
C ALA A 84 8.79 -5.72 16.97
N PRO A 85 8.37 -6.63 16.08
CA PRO A 85 7.10 -7.32 16.23
C PRO A 85 7.06 -8.15 17.52
N ASP A 86 6.10 -7.81 18.38
CA ASP A 86 5.80 -8.54 19.60
C ASP A 86 4.78 -9.65 19.31
N ASP A 87 5.21 -10.64 18.53
CA ASP A 87 4.41 -11.79 18.13
C ASP A 87 5.22 -13.07 18.31
N ASP A 88 4.65 -14.07 18.98
CA ASP A 88 5.36 -15.31 19.30
C ASP A 88 5.76 -16.09 18.05
N THR A 89 4.91 -16.08 17.01
CA THR A 89 5.25 -16.72 15.73
C THR A 89 6.43 -16.01 15.09
N TYR A 90 6.40 -14.68 15.00
CA TYR A 90 7.50 -13.90 14.45
C TYR A 90 8.80 -14.08 15.23
N LYS A 91 8.75 -14.06 16.57
CA LYS A 91 9.91 -14.26 17.44
C LYS A 91 10.52 -15.65 17.24
N GLY A 92 9.69 -16.70 17.14
CA GLY A 92 10.16 -18.06 16.84
C GLY A 92 10.87 -18.13 15.49
N LEU A 93 10.30 -17.51 14.45
CA LEU A 93 10.92 -17.44 13.13
C LEU A 93 12.24 -16.66 13.16
N LEU A 94 12.29 -15.53 13.85
CA LEU A 94 13.50 -14.72 14.01
C LEU A 94 14.61 -15.50 14.74
N ALA A 95 14.27 -16.22 15.81
CA ALA A 95 15.21 -17.02 16.59
C ALA A 95 15.89 -18.12 15.75
N ASN A 96 15.20 -18.65 14.74
CA ASN A 96 15.75 -19.62 13.80
C ASN A 96 16.18 -18.99 12.45
N ASN A 97 16.52 -17.68 12.44
CA ASN A 97 16.97 -16.94 11.26
C ASN A 97 16.05 -17.10 10.02
N TYR A 98 14.75 -17.18 10.28
CA TYR A 98 13.68 -17.34 9.30
C TYR A 98 13.78 -18.62 8.45
N ALA A 99 14.45 -19.67 8.93
CA ALA A 99 14.58 -20.94 8.19
C ALA A 99 13.21 -21.58 7.91
N ASP A 100 12.28 -21.45 8.85
CA ASP A 100 10.92 -22.00 8.75
C ASP A 100 9.90 -21.00 8.17
N TRP A 101 10.32 -19.76 7.90
CA TRP A 101 9.42 -18.75 7.34
C TRP A 101 9.05 -19.12 5.89
N ARG A 102 7.78 -18.91 5.54
CA ARG A 102 7.24 -19.09 4.20
C ARG A 102 6.41 -17.90 3.81
N LEU A 103 6.46 -17.54 2.53
CA LEU A 103 5.48 -16.70 1.87
C LEU A 103 4.42 -17.59 1.22
N GLU A 104 3.21 -17.57 1.76
CA GLU A 104 2.06 -18.20 1.13
C GLU A 104 1.47 -17.30 0.05
N VAL A 105 1.07 -17.88 -1.08
CA VAL A 105 0.33 -17.19 -2.14
C VAL A 105 -0.95 -17.97 -2.44
N THR A 106 -2.11 -17.40 -2.08
CA THR A 106 -3.40 -18.09 -2.09
C THR A 106 -4.51 -17.24 -2.71
N GLY A 107 -5.77 -17.71 -2.61
CA GLY A 107 -6.95 -17.00 -3.09
C GLY A 107 -7.22 -17.30 -4.57
N LEU A 108 -7.45 -16.26 -5.36
CA LEU A 108 -7.74 -16.33 -6.79
C LEU A 108 -6.49 -16.61 -7.64
N VAL A 109 -5.90 -17.80 -7.44
CA VAL A 109 -4.73 -18.32 -8.15
C VAL A 109 -5.00 -19.77 -8.60
N GLU A 110 -4.44 -20.20 -9.73
CA GLU A 110 -4.53 -21.61 -10.15
C GLU A 110 -3.48 -22.50 -9.48
N LYS A 111 -2.35 -21.91 -9.05
CA LYS A 111 -1.25 -22.63 -8.40
C LYS A 111 -0.89 -21.94 -7.09
N PRO A 112 -1.51 -22.32 -5.96
CA PRO A 112 -1.10 -21.82 -4.65
C PRO A 112 0.39 -22.12 -4.41
N LEU A 113 1.10 -21.16 -3.82
CA LEU A 113 2.54 -21.27 -3.55
C LEU A 113 2.84 -21.19 -2.05
N SER A 114 3.94 -21.83 -1.65
CA SER A 114 4.56 -21.64 -0.34
C SER A 114 6.07 -21.51 -0.56
N LEU A 115 6.57 -20.28 -0.58
CA LEU A 115 7.94 -19.97 -0.98
C LEU A 115 8.83 -19.72 0.24
N THR A 116 10.02 -20.31 0.27
CA THR A 116 11.04 -19.97 1.26
C THR A 116 11.68 -18.62 0.95
N ARG A 117 12.33 -18.02 1.95
CA ARG A 117 13.14 -16.81 1.73
C ARG A 117 14.24 -17.03 0.69
N GLU A 118 14.89 -18.19 0.71
CA GLU A 118 15.94 -18.56 -0.25
C GLU A 118 15.38 -18.70 -1.67
N GLN A 119 14.21 -19.32 -1.84
CA GLN A 119 13.56 -19.44 -3.14
C GLN A 119 13.25 -18.07 -3.74
N LEU A 120 12.76 -17.13 -2.92
CA LEU A 120 12.57 -15.74 -3.37
C LEU A 120 13.89 -15.08 -3.75
N GLN A 121 14.94 -15.25 -2.96
CA GLN A 121 16.28 -14.69 -3.23
C GLN A 121 16.92 -15.27 -4.50
N ASN A 122 16.56 -16.48 -4.89
CA ASN A 122 17.01 -17.14 -6.12
C ASN A 122 16.20 -16.78 -7.37
N MET A 123 15.08 -16.05 -7.23
CA MET A 123 14.37 -15.48 -8.38
C MET A 123 15.11 -14.26 -8.96
N PRO A 124 14.84 -13.87 -10.22
CA PRO A 124 15.33 -12.61 -10.75
C PRO A 124 14.99 -11.45 -9.81
N SER A 125 16.02 -10.70 -9.42
CA SER A 125 15.89 -9.58 -8.49
C SER A 125 15.93 -8.25 -9.23
N ARG A 126 15.30 -7.24 -8.62
CA ARG A 126 15.42 -5.84 -8.97
C ARG A 126 16.06 -5.10 -7.80
N THR A 127 17.03 -4.27 -8.13
CA THR A 127 17.57 -3.26 -7.22
C THR A 127 17.15 -1.88 -7.72
N GLN A 128 16.61 -1.06 -6.81
CA GLN A 128 16.16 0.30 -7.12
C GLN A 128 16.50 1.23 -5.96
N ILE A 129 16.90 2.46 -6.27
CA ILE A 129 17.11 3.51 -5.27
C ILE A 129 15.96 4.49 -5.41
N THR A 130 15.06 4.49 -4.44
CA THR A 130 13.78 5.21 -4.53
C THR A 130 13.49 5.95 -3.25
N ARG A 131 12.62 6.96 -3.36
CA ARG A 131 12.17 7.74 -2.21
C ARG A 131 10.95 7.08 -1.58
N HIS A 132 11.03 6.84 -0.28
CA HIS A 132 9.91 6.51 0.58
C HIS A 132 9.26 7.81 1.05
N ASP A 133 8.00 8.03 0.71
CA ASP A 133 7.22 9.19 1.17
C ASP A 133 6.21 8.74 2.25
N CYS A 134 6.38 9.25 3.47
CA CYS A 134 5.46 8.98 4.57
C CYS A 134 4.37 10.03 4.64
N VAL A 135 3.15 9.59 4.96
CA VAL A 135 1.99 10.45 5.23
C VAL A 135 2.22 11.43 6.39
N GLU A 136 3.16 11.13 7.29
CA GLU A 136 3.57 11.99 8.41
C GLU A 136 4.46 13.17 7.99
N GLY A 137 4.66 13.39 6.68
CA GLY A 137 5.37 14.57 6.15
C GLY A 137 6.89 14.44 6.08
N TRP A 138 7.43 13.23 6.17
CA TRP A 138 8.87 12.96 6.00
C TRP A 138 9.12 12.00 4.85
N SER A 139 10.33 12.06 4.29
CA SER A 139 10.78 11.15 3.24
C SER A 139 12.21 10.67 3.44
N CYS A 140 12.53 9.50 2.87
CA CYS A 140 13.86 8.90 2.93
C CYS A 140 14.18 8.25 1.58
N ILE A 141 15.41 8.41 1.10
CA ILE A 141 15.90 7.69 -0.09
C ILE A 141 16.69 6.48 0.38
N ALA A 142 16.39 5.31 -0.19
CA ALA A 142 17.09 4.09 0.13
C ALA A 142 17.19 3.16 -1.07
N LYS A 143 18.24 2.32 -1.06
CA LYS A 143 18.46 1.26 -2.05
C LYS A 143 17.78 -0.02 -1.60
N TRP A 144 16.75 -0.43 -2.32
CA TRP A 144 15.98 -1.66 -2.05
C TRP A 144 16.35 -2.74 -3.05
N THR A 145 16.46 -3.98 -2.55
CA THR A 145 16.66 -5.17 -3.40
C THR A 145 15.61 -6.21 -3.05
N GLY A 146 14.97 -6.77 -4.09
CA GLY A 146 13.90 -7.75 -3.92
C GLY A 146 13.47 -8.39 -5.23
N THR A 147 12.56 -9.34 -5.12
CA THR A 147 11.95 -10.01 -6.27
C THR A 147 10.76 -9.18 -6.75
N PRO A 148 10.65 -8.84 -8.05
CA PRO A 148 9.44 -8.22 -8.58
C PRO A 148 8.20 -9.07 -8.28
N LEU A 149 7.17 -8.46 -7.69
CA LEU A 149 5.97 -9.16 -7.27
C LEU A 149 5.26 -9.84 -8.46
N SER A 150 5.33 -9.22 -9.64
CA SER A 150 4.80 -9.80 -10.89
C SER A 150 5.30 -11.21 -11.16
N LEU A 151 6.57 -11.53 -10.87
CA LEU A 151 7.13 -12.86 -11.10
C LEU A 151 6.50 -13.93 -10.20
N VAL A 152 6.23 -13.57 -8.94
CA VAL A 152 5.54 -14.46 -7.99
C VAL A 152 4.09 -14.65 -8.42
N LEU A 153 3.42 -13.58 -8.86
CA LEU A 153 2.06 -13.64 -9.39
C LEU A 153 1.97 -14.52 -10.65
N ASP A 154 2.97 -14.46 -11.53
CA ASP A 154 3.01 -15.27 -12.74
C ASP A 154 3.22 -16.76 -12.42
N GLN A 155 4.09 -17.08 -11.46
CA GLN A 155 4.24 -18.46 -10.98
C GLN A 155 2.96 -19.02 -10.34
N ALA A 156 2.24 -18.18 -9.60
CA ALA A 156 0.97 -18.56 -8.98
C ALA A 156 -0.18 -18.71 -9.98
N VAL A 157 -0.03 -18.18 -11.20
CA VAL A 157 -1.04 -18.18 -12.25
C VAL A 157 -2.34 -17.52 -11.74
N VAL A 158 -2.30 -16.19 -11.56
CA VAL A 158 -3.44 -15.40 -11.08
C VAL A 158 -4.68 -15.59 -11.98
N LYS A 159 -5.82 -15.87 -11.36
CA LYS A 159 -7.11 -16.03 -12.04
C LYS A 159 -7.64 -14.69 -12.55
N PRO A 160 -8.41 -14.66 -13.65
CA PRO A 160 -8.90 -13.41 -14.26
C PRO A 160 -9.88 -12.62 -13.38
N GLN A 161 -10.48 -13.25 -12.36
CA GLN A 161 -11.38 -12.58 -11.41
C GLN A 161 -10.62 -11.77 -10.34
N ALA A 162 -9.31 -11.99 -10.17
CA ALA A 162 -8.53 -11.28 -9.16
C ALA A 162 -8.42 -9.78 -9.51
N ARG A 163 -8.64 -8.93 -8.50
CA ARG A 163 -8.59 -7.47 -8.65
C ARG A 163 -7.59 -6.83 -7.70
N TYR A 164 -7.35 -7.45 -6.55
CA TYR A 164 -6.52 -6.92 -5.50
C TYR A 164 -5.54 -7.97 -4.98
N VAL A 165 -4.40 -7.48 -4.50
CA VAL A 165 -3.43 -8.26 -3.73
C VAL A 165 -3.55 -7.84 -2.28
N MET A 166 -3.92 -8.78 -1.42
CA MET A 166 -3.99 -8.59 0.03
C MET A 166 -2.74 -9.15 0.69
N PHE A 167 -2.14 -8.38 1.58
CA PHE A 167 -0.96 -8.74 2.35
C PHE A 167 -1.35 -8.96 3.81
N HIS A 168 -0.97 -10.11 4.35
CA HIS A 168 -1.12 -10.44 5.77
C HIS A 168 0.26 -10.41 6.44
N CYS A 169 0.32 -9.78 7.60
CA CYS A 169 1.57 -9.48 8.30
C CYS A 169 1.61 -10.11 9.69
N LEU A 170 2.82 -10.35 10.18
CA LEU A 170 3.03 -10.93 11.49
C LEU A 170 3.04 -9.89 12.63
N ASP A 171 3.16 -8.60 12.33
CA ASP A 171 3.15 -7.55 13.34
C ASP A 171 1.75 -7.25 13.87
N THR A 172 1.68 -7.12 15.19
CA THR A 172 0.50 -6.62 15.90
C THR A 172 0.56 -5.10 15.91
N ILE A 173 -0.32 -4.45 15.15
CA ILE A 173 -0.34 -2.98 15.01
C ILE A 173 -1.09 -2.32 16.17
N GLU A 174 -2.07 -3.03 16.75
CA GLU A 174 -2.85 -2.57 17.89
C GLU A 174 -3.10 -3.74 18.85
N GLN A 175 -2.91 -3.49 20.15
CA GLN A 175 -3.29 -4.40 21.22
C GLN A 175 -4.46 -3.78 21.99
N SER A 176 -5.59 -4.46 22.03
CA SER A 176 -6.80 -4.00 22.72
C SER A 176 -7.32 -5.06 23.67
N LEU A 177 -8.25 -4.66 24.56
CA LEU A 177 -8.98 -5.62 25.42
C LEU A 177 -9.78 -6.65 24.60
N SER A 178 -10.15 -6.30 23.37
CA SER A 178 -10.88 -7.18 22.44
C SER A 178 -9.96 -8.11 21.64
N GLY A 179 -8.64 -8.00 21.84
CA GLY A 179 -7.63 -8.83 21.18
C GLY A 179 -6.59 -8.01 20.41
N ASN A 180 -5.63 -8.74 19.85
CA ASN A 180 -4.55 -8.22 19.04
C ASN A 180 -5.00 -8.07 17.57
N ILE A 181 -4.78 -6.89 17.00
CA ILE A 181 -5.04 -6.63 15.58
C ILE A 181 -3.72 -6.73 14.82
N LYS A 182 -3.68 -7.60 13.81
CA LYS A 182 -2.55 -7.73 12.90
C LYS A 182 -2.60 -6.67 11.81
N TYR A 183 -1.44 -6.19 11.39
CA TYR A 183 -1.37 -5.33 10.24
C TYR A 183 -1.75 -6.09 8.97
N TYR A 184 -2.54 -5.45 8.13
CA TYR A 184 -2.87 -5.93 6.80
C TYR A 184 -3.05 -4.74 5.86
N GLY A 185 -2.86 -4.97 4.57
CA GLY A 185 -3.06 -3.95 3.55
C GLY A 185 -3.31 -4.57 2.20
N THR A 186 -3.92 -3.80 1.30
CA THR A 186 -4.20 -4.24 -0.06
C THR A 186 -3.65 -3.26 -1.08
N ILE A 187 -3.32 -3.74 -2.28
CA ILE A 187 -3.05 -2.90 -3.44
C ILE A 187 -3.83 -3.43 -4.65
N ASP A 188 -4.01 -2.56 -5.64
CA ASP A 188 -4.55 -2.96 -6.94
C ASP A 188 -3.63 -3.98 -7.62
N LEU A 189 -4.20 -5.00 -8.29
CA LEU A 189 -3.43 -5.98 -9.04
C LEU A 189 -2.56 -5.33 -10.13
N ILE A 190 -2.99 -4.19 -10.65
CA ILE A 190 -2.22 -3.37 -11.57
C ILE A 190 -0.92 -2.88 -10.93
N ASP A 191 -0.99 -2.28 -9.74
CA ASP A 191 0.19 -1.79 -9.03
C ASP A 191 1.06 -2.95 -8.56
N ALA A 192 0.45 -4.08 -8.21
CA ALA A 192 1.17 -5.30 -7.87
C ALA A 192 2.02 -5.84 -9.03
N ARG A 193 1.60 -5.60 -10.27
CA ARG A 193 2.33 -5.99 -11.49
C ARG A 193 3.31 -4.92 -11.97
N HIS A 194 3.38 -3.76 -11.32
CA HIS A 194 4.28 -2.68 -11.70
C HIS A 194 5.75 -3.11 -11.56
N PRO A 195 6.66 -2.74 -12.51
CA PRO A 195 8.05 -3.20 -12.49
C PRO A 195 8.86 -2.83 -11.23
N GLN A 196 8.48 -1.74 -10.56
CA GLN A 196 9.11 -1.30 -9.28
C GLN A 196 8.37 -1.79 -8.03
N THR A 197 7.32 -2.61 -8.18
CA THR A 197 6.68 -3.26 -7.03
C THR A 197 7.44 -4.55 -6.71
N ILE A 198 8.17 -4.53 -5.60
CA ILE A 198 9.09 -5.62 -5.22
C ILE A 198 8.77 -6.16 -3.84
N LEU A 199 9.04 -7.45 -3.67
CA LEU A 199 9.14 -8.15 -2.40
C LEU A 199 10.58 -8.02 -1.91
N ALA A 200 10.84 -7.01 -1.09
CA ALA A 200 12.17 -6.61 -0.68
C ALA A 200 12.69 -7.46 0.49
N TYR A 201 13.90 -7.97 0.33
CA TYR A 201 14.66 -8.71 1.36
C TYR A 201 16.05 -8.10 1.58
N GLY A 202 16.39 -7.00 0.89
CA GLY A 202 17.63 -6.26 1.05
C GLY A 202 17.42 -4.75 1.12
N LEU A 203 18.25 -4.08 1.91
CA LEU A 203 18.24 -2.64 2.15
C LEU A 203 19.67 -2.11 2.23
N ASN A 204 19.98 -1.09 1.43
CA ASN A 204 21.29 -0.42 1.38
C ASN A 204 22.48 -1.39 1.29
N GLY A 205 22.33 -2.41 0.43
CA GLY A 205 23.37 -3.43 0.18
C GLY A 205 23.51 -4.48 1.28
N LYS A 206 22.66 -4.47 2.30
CA LYS A 206 22.66 -5.41 3.43
C LYS A 206 21.35 -6.21 3.46
N PRO A 207 21.30 -7.33 4.21
CA PRO A 207 20.03 -7.98 4.53
C PRO A 207 19.05 -6.99 5.14
N LEU A 208 17.76 -7.13 4.83
CA LEU A 208 16.70 -6.30 5.40
C LEU A 208 16.73 -6.42 6.93
N PRO A 209 16.87 -5.31 7.69
CA PRO A 209 16.86 -5.37 9.15
C PRO A 209 15.41 -5.48 9.69
N VAL A 210 15.28 -5.93 10.93
CA VAL A 210 13.98 -6.19 11.57
C VAL A 210 13.12 -4.94 11.58
N GLU A 211 13.66 -3.80 11.99
CA GLU A 211 12.92 -2.54 12.09
C GLU A 211 12.31 -2.07 10.75
N ASN A 212 12.90 -2.50 9.64
CA ASN A 212 12.42 -2.19 8.29
C ASN A 212 11.60 -3.30 7.64
N GLY A 213 11.36 -4.43 8.32
CA GLY A 213 10.38 -5.42 7.92
C GLY A 213 10.92 -6.80 7.54
N ALA A 214 12.09 -7.20 8.06
CA ALA A 214 12.62 -8.55 7.84
C ALA A 214 11.60 -9.65 8.19
N PRO A 215 11.58 -10.81 7.52
CA PRO A 215 12.47 -11.21 6.43
C PRO A 215 12.07 -10.63 5.07
N LEU A 216 10.86 -10.10 4.95
CA LEU A 216 10.30 -9.64 3.68
C LEU A 216 9.30 -8.49 3.91
N ARG A 217 9.46 -7.43 3.12
CA ARG A 217 8.48 -6.34 3.03
C ARG A 217 8.03 -6.11 1.60
N VAL A 218 6.88 -5.47 1.43
CA VAL A 218 6.46 -4.94 0.13
C VAL A 218 7.05 -3.55 -0.07
N ARG A 219 7.40 -3.24 -1.31
CA ARG A 219 7.70 -1.89 -1.80
C ARG A 219 6.80 -1.60 -2.99
N VAL A 220 6.10 -0.48 -2.95
CA VAL A 220 5.15 -0.02 -3.98
C VAL A 220 5.45 1.44 -4.28
N GLU A 221 6.50 1.71 -5.04
CA GLU A 221 7.17 3.03 -5.07
C GLU A 221 6.31 4.21 -5.58
N ARG A 222 5.12 3.91 -6.10
CA ARG A 222 4.13 4.90 -6.55
C ARG A 222 3.04 5.18 -5.50
N GLN A 223 3.21 4.68 -4.27
CA GLN A 223 2.27 4.88 -3.18
C GLN A 223 2.97 5.31 -1.88
N LEU A 224 2.21 5.90 -0.98
CA LEU A 224 2.66 6.32 0.35
C LEU A 224 3.09 5.13 1.22
N GLY A 225 3.93 5.42 2.22
CA GLY A 225 4.59 4.42 3.05
C GLY A 225 3.68 3.44 3.79
N TYR A 226 2.44 3.82 4.12
CA TYR A 226 1.49 2.92 4.77
C TYR A 226 1.00 1.80 3.82
N LYS A 227 1.07 2.00 2.50
CA LYS A 227 0.73 0.98 1.49
C LYS A 227 1.85 -0.04 1.25
N MET A 228 2.91 -0.01 2.06
CA MET A 228 4.09 -0.88 1.92
C MET A 228 4.27 -1.80 3.15
N PRO A 229 3.43 -2.83 3.32
CA PRO A 229 3.45 -3.71 4.49
C PRO A 229 4.81 -4.34 4.78
N LYS A 230 5.08 -4.57 6.07
CA LYS A 230 6.28 -5.21 6.61
C LYS A 230 5.94 -6.59 7.17
N TYR A 231 6.94 -7.44 7.37
CA TYR A 231 6.78 -8.74 8.05
C TYR A 231 5.71 -9.64 7.39
N ILE A 232 5.60 -9.57 6.06
CA ILE A 232 4.54 -10.30 5.36
C ILE A 232 4.83 -11.80 5.41
N TYR A 233 3.77 -12.60 5.51
CA TYR A 233 3.86 -14.07 5.46
C TYR A 233 2.86 -14.68 4.47
N LYS A 234 1.83 -13.92 4.06
CA LYS A 234 0.83 -14.38 3.10
C LYS A 234 0.42 -13.27 2.16
N ILE A 235 0.30 -13.63 0.89
CA ILE A 235 -0.34 -12.89 -0.18
C ILE A 235 -1.62 -13.62 -0.56
N GLU A 236 -2.72 -12.90 -0.65
CA GLU A 236 -4.02 -13.45 -1.03
C GLU A 236 -4.64 -12.64 -2.16
N LEU A 237 -4.93 -13.30 -3.27
CA LEU A 237 -5.55 -12.69 -4.43
C LEU A 237 -7.06 -12.69 -4.24
N VAL A 238 -7.68 -11.51 -4.26
CA VAL A 238 -9.12 -11.35 -4.01
C VAL A 238 -9.78 -10.47 -5.08
N ASP A 239 -11.07 -10.64 -5.29
CA ASP A 239 -11.89 -9.79 -6.16
C ASP A 239 -12.47 -8.59 -5.40
N SER A 240 -12.56 -8.69 -4.07
CA SER A 240 -13.02 -7.68 -3.13
C SER A 240 -12.39 -7.91 -1.76
N PHE A 241 -12.13 -6.82 -1.03
CA PHE A 241 -11.70 -6.84 0.37
C PHE A 241 -12.81 -6.38 1.34
N ALA A 242 -14.05 -6.21 0.86
CA ALA A 242 -15.16 -5.65 1.65
C ALA A 242 -15.49 -6.46 2.92
N ASN A 243 -15.14 -7.75 2.95
CA ASN A 243 -15.42 -8.66 4.07
C ASN A 243 -14.20 -8.88 4.98
N VAL A 244 -13.12 -8.10 4.82
CA VAL A 244 -11.89 -8.22 5.62
C VAL A 244 -11.71 -6.96 6.45
N GLY A 245 -11.43 -7.12 7.74
CA GLY A 245 -11.28 -6.00 8.67
C GLY A 245 -12.52 -5.11 8.69
N GLY A 246 -12.32 -3.79 8.55
CA GLY A 246 -13.38 -2.79 8.38
C GLY A 246 -13.88 -2.64 6.93
N GLY A 247 -13.44 -3.50 6.01
CA GLY A 247 -13.88 -3.53 4.61
C GLY A 247 -13.30 -2.42 3.75
N ARG A 248 -12.31 -1.64 4.25
CA ARG A 248 -11.73 -0.50 3.52
C ARG A 248 -10.37 -0.80 2.89
N GLY A 249 -9.89 -2.04 3.01
CA GLY A 249 -8.74 -2.55 2.25
C GLY A 249 -7.39 -2.44 2.96
N GLY A 250 -7.39 -2.19 4.26
CA GLY A 250 -6.17 -2.20 5.09
C GLY A 250 -6.43 -1.55 6.44
N TYR A 251 -5.51 -1.73 7.38
CA TYR A 251 -5.66 -1.21 8.73
C TYR A 251 -5.78 0.32 8.77
N TRP A 252 -4.97 1.05 8.01
CA TRP A 252 -5.03 2.52 8.02
C TRP A 252 -6.26 3.05 7.31
N GLU A 253 -6.67 2.39 6.24
CA GLU A 253 -7.89 2.68 5.50
C GLU A 253 -9.13 2.46 6.39
N ASP A 254 -9.09 1.40 7.19
CA ASP A 254 -10.07 1.14 8.26
C ASP A 254 -10.05 2.22 9.36
N ASN A 255 -9.04 3.08 9.38
CA ASN A 255 -8.90 4.20 10.32
C ASN A 255 -8.93 5.57 9.62
N GLY A 256 -9.50 5.64 8.40
CA GLY A 256 -9.81 6.90 7.71
C GLY A 256 -8.75 7.38 6.72
N TYR A 257 -7.74 6.57 6.42
CA TYR A 257 -6.79 6.86 5.35
C TYR A 257 -7.40 6.51 3.98
N ASP A 258 -6.88 7.14 2.93
CA ASP A 258 -7.31 6.83 1.58
C ASP A 258 -6.88 5.42 1.17
N TRP A 259 -7.73 4.71 0.42
CA TRP A 259 -7.34 3.37 -0.04
C TRP A 259 -6.23 3.43 -1.10
N TYR A 260 -6.31 4.40 -2.00
CA TYR A 260 -5.28 4.63 -3.00
C TYR A 260 -4.37 5.78 -2.58
N GLY A 261 -3.28 5.46 -1.90
CA GLY A 261 -2.27 6.42 -1.48
C GLY A 261 -1.27 6.80 -2.58
N GLY A 262 -1.72 7.00 -3.83
CA GLY A 262 -0.85 7.26 -4.98
C GLY A 262 -0.10 8.59 -4.89
N ILE A 263 1.16 8.63 -5.34
CA ILE A 263 2.01 9.82 -5.43
C ILE A 263 2.56 10.05 -6.84
#